data_AF-A0AAW3K0X7-F1
#
_entry.id   AF-A0AAW3K0X7-F1
#
_cell.length_a   1.000
_cell.length_b   1.000
_cell.length_c   1.000
_cell.angle_alpha   90.00
_cell.angle_beta   90.00
_cell.angle_gamma   90.00
#
_symmetry.space_group_name_H-M   'P 1'
#
loop_
_entity.id
_entity.type
_entity.pdbx_description
1 polymer ?
#
loop_
_entity_poly.entity_id
_entity_poly.type
_entity_poly.pdbx_seq_one_letter_code
_entity_poly.pdbx_strand_id
1 'polypeptide(L)'
;MKKLILAGKLVEATLEGDQVTRLLIGNLVSFLMKNGTVSYEDYFQFTQQTKKYLIETSEDTSESKVKMIESIFDLHLDDLKEIKAIDPKKT
;
A
#
# COMPACT_ATOMS: atom_id res chain seq x y z
N MET A 1 -11.13 2.46 -14.59
CA MET A 1 -10.12 3.54 -14.54
C MET A 1 -10.14 4.36 -13.25
N LYS A 2 -11.28 4.84 -12.70
CA LYS A 2 -11.28 5.65 -11.46
C LYS A 2 -10.72 4.96 -10.19
N LYS A 3 -10.91 3.63 -10.05
CA LYS A 3 -10.43 2.86 -8.87
C LYS A 3 -8.90 2.77 -8.76
N LEU A 4 -8.21 2.66 -9.91
CA LEU A 4 -6.75 2.60 -9.98
C LEU A 4 -6.07 3.91 -9.57
N ILE A 5 -6.73 5.04 -9.82
CA ILE A 5 -6.20 6.38 -9.48
C ILE A 5 -6.17 6.58 -7.96
N LEU A 6 -7.15 6.07 -7.23
CA LEU A 6 -7.20 6.22 -5.77
C LEU A 6 -6.12 5.39 -5.08
N ALA A 7 -5.87 4.16 -5.55
CA ALA A 7 -4.82 3.31 -5.01
C ALA A 7 -3.43 3.95 -5.16
N GLY A 8 -3.12 4.54 -6.33
CA GLY A 8 -1.86 5.24 -6.57
C GLY A 8 -1.64 6.41 -5.62
N LYS A 9 -2.65 7.27 -5.45
CA LYS A 9 -2.55 8.44 -4.55
C LYS A 9 -2.36 8.07 -3.09
N LEU A 10 -2.94 6.94 -2.65
CA LEU A 10 -2.76 6.44 -1.29
C LEU A 10 -1.35 5.91 -1.06
N VAL A 11 -0.75 5.28 -2.07
CA VAL A 11 0.63 4.82 -1.98
C VAL A 11 1.60 6.01 -1.95
N GLU A 12 1.41 7.01 -2.81
CA GLU A 12 2.20 8.25 -2.82
C GLU A 12 2.16 8.96 -1.45
N ALA A 13 0.96 9.14 -0.89
CA ALA A 13 0.79 9.77 0.42
C ALA A 13 1.46 8.98 1.57
N THR A 14 1.65 7.66 1.41
CA THR A 14 2.34 6.83 2.42
C THR A 14 3.85 7.07 2.40
N LEU A 15 4.42 7.42 1.25
CA LEU A 15 5.87 7.67 1.11
C LEU A 15 6.28 9.04 1.62
N GLU A 16 5.39 10.02 1.49
CA GLU A 16 5.60 11.39 1.94
C GLU A 16 5.21 11.60 3.41
N GLY A 17 4.40 10.68 3.95
CA GLY A 17 3.82 10.78 5.29
C GLY A 17 4.64 10.16 6.41
N ASP A 18 4.41 10.64 7.63
CA ASP A 18 4.92 10.03 8.86
C ASP A 18 4.16 8.72 9.21
N GLN A 19 4.56 8.08 10.32
CA GLN A 19 3.89 6.86 10.80
C GLN A 19 2.38 7.02 10.96
N VAL A 20 1.91 8.19 11.37
CA VAL A 20 0.47 8.49 11.55
C VAL A 20 -0.25 8.48 10.20
N THR A 21 0.37 9.07 9.19
CA THR A 21 -0.16 9.11 7.82
C THR A 21 -0.28 7.71 7.23
N ARG A 22 0.75 6.85 7.41
CA ARG A 22 0.69 5.44 6.99
C ARG A 22 -0.47 4.69 7.64
N LEU A 23 -0.64 4.83 8.96
CA LEU A 23 -1.73 4.18 9.69
C LEU A 23 -3.11 4.66 9.22
N LEU A 24 -3.27 5.96 8.93
CA LEU A 24 -4.50 6.51 8.40
C LEU A 24 -4.84 5.91 7.02
N ILE A 25 -3.83 5.77 6.15
CA ILE A 25 -3.99 5.17 4.83
C ILE A 25 -4.32 3.68 4.93
N GLY A 26 -3.63 2.93 5.80
CA GLY A 26 -3.94 1.54 6.10
C GLY A 26 -5.39 1.36 6.56
N ASN A 27 -5.86 2.20 7.48
CA ASN A 27 -7.25 2.20 7.95
C ASN A 27 -8.25 2.49 6.83
N LEU A 28 -7.98 3.48 5.98
CA LEU A 28 -8.85 3.82 4.86
C LEU A 28 -8.94 2.67 3.85
N VAL A 29 -7.81 2.07 3.48
CA VAL A 29 -7.77 0.93 2.55
C VAL A 29 -8.51 -0.26 3.14
N SER A 30 -8.30 -0.56 4.43
CA SER A 30 -9.04 -1.60 5.16
C SER A 30 -10.55 -1.40 5.07
N PHE A 31 -11.02 -0.17 5.33
CA PHE A 31 -12.44 0.18 5.23
C PHE A 31 -12.99 -0.04 3.81
N LEU A 32 -12.23 0.39 2.78
CA LEU A 32 -12.60 0.23 1.37
C LEU A 32 -12.56 -1.23 0.89
N MET A 33 -11.72 -2.07 1.47
CA MET A 33 -11.71 -3.51 1.20
C MET A 33 -12.92 -4.20 1.84
N LYS A 34 -13.18 -3.92 3.13
CA LYS A 34 -14.29 -4.51 3.89
C LYS A 34 -15.66 -4.20 3.30
N ASN A 35 -15.81 -3.02 2.67
CA ASN A 35 -17.06 -2.63 2.02
C ASN A 35 -17.15 -3.09 0.54
N GLY A 36 -16.15 -3.82 0.03
CA GLY A 36 -16.11 -4.34 -1.33
C GLY A 36 -15.83 -3.30 -2.42
N THR A 37 -15.49 -2.06 -2.06
CA THR A 37 -15.14 -1.01 -3.04
C THR A 37 -13.83 -1.33 -3.75
N VAL A 38 -12.86 -1.84 -3.00
CA VAL A 38 -11.53 -2.22 -3.46
C VAL A 38 -11.32 -3.72 -3.26
N SER A 39 -10.85 -4.41 -4.30
CA SER A 39 -10.41 -5.80 -4.20
C SER A 39 -9.09 -5.86 -3.45
N TYR A 40 -8.98 -6.73 -2.43
CA TYR A 40 -7.72 -6.98 -1.74
C TYR A 40 -6.62 -7.33 -2.74
N GLU A 41 -6.90 -8.28 -3.63
CA GLU A 41 -5.89 -8.83 -4.53
C GLU A 41 -5.39 -7.75 -5.51
N ASP A 42 -6.30 -6.98 -6.08
CA ASP A 42 -5.95 -5.90 -7.02
C ASP A 42 -5.10 -4.84 -6.34
N TYR A 43 -5.47 -4.43 -5.12
CA TYR A 43 -4.72 -3.43 -4.37
C TYR A 43 -3.35 -3.93 -3.94
N PHE A 44 -3.26 -5.19 -3.48
CA PHE A 44 -2.01 -5.81 -3.05
C PHE A 44 -1.02 -5.93 -4.21
N GLN A 45 -1.47 -6.40 -5.37
CA GLN A 45 -0.64 -6.48 -6.58
C GLN A 45 -0.23 -5.08 -7.07
N PHE A 46 -1.16 -4.13 -7.08
CA PHE A 46 -0.86 -2.76 -7.48
C PHE A 46 0.18 -2.09 -6.57
N THR A 47 0.08 -2.32 -5.26
CA THR A 47 1.04 -1.81 -4.27
C THR A 47 2.44 -2.38 -4.50
N GLN A 48 2.56 -3.70 -4.77
CA GLN A 48 3.83 -4.32 -5.12
C GLN A 48 4.42 -3.79 -6.44
N GLN A 49 3.58 -3.60 -7.45
CA GLN A 49 4.00 -3.00 -8.73
C GLN A 49 4.51 -1.57 -8.53
N THR A 50 3.84 -0.80 -7.67
CA THR A 50 4.26 0.58 -7.36
C THR A 50 5.59 0.61 -6.61
N LYS A 51 5.80 -0.30 -5.65
CA LYS A 51 7.12 -0.50 -4.98
C LYS A 51 8.21 -0.70 -6.02
N LYS A 52 8.01 -1.66 -6.93
CA LYS A 52 8.98 -1.99 -7.98
C LYS A 52 9.23 -0.80 -8.91
N TYR A 53 8.17 -0.16 -9.40
CA TYR A 53 8.26 1.01 -10.27
C TYR A 53 9.08 2.14 -9.65
N LEU A 54 8.84 2.46 -8.38
CA LEU A 54 9.56 3.54 -7.70
C LEU A 54 11.04 3.22 -7.49
N ILE A 55 11.38 1.96 -7.20
CA ILE A 55 12.79 1.54 -7.10
C ILE A 55 13.47 1.63 -8.48
N GLU A 56 12.79 1.20 -9.55
CA GLU A 56 13.35 1.16 -10.90
C GLU A 56 13.44 2.55 -11.57
N THR A 57 12.59 3.49 -11.18
CA THR A 57 12.50 4.82 -11.81
C THR A 57 13.02 5.96 -10.95
N SER A 58 13.47 5.68 -9.71
CA SER A 58 14.07 6.69 -8.85
C SER A 58 15.36 7.23 -9.47
N GLU A 59 15.46 8.56 -9.61
CA GLU A 59 16.71 9.23 -9.98
C GLU A 59 17.79 9.04 -8.91
N ASP A 60 17.38 8.90 -7.64
CA ASP A 60 18.24 8.55 -6.51
C ASP A 60 18.22 7.03 -6.29
N THR A 61 19.29 6.37 -6.76
CA THR A 61 19.49 4.92 -6.64
C THR A 61 20.32 4.53 -5.41
N SER A 62 20.48 5.46 -4.45
CA SER A 62 21.23 5.16 -3.22
C SER A 62 20.58 4.00 -2.46
N GLU A 63 21.41 3.13 -1.89
CA GLU A 63 20.96 2.00 -1.09
C GLU A 63 20.04 2.45 0.06
N SER A 64 20.29 3.63 0.63
CA SER A 64 19.46 4.21 1.67
C SER A 64 18.04 4.54 1.21
N LYS A 65 17.90 5.09 0.00
CA LYS A 65 16.60 5.43 -0.59
C LYS A 65 15.82 4.17 -0.95
N VAL A 66 16.49 3.20 -1.55
CA VAL A 66 15.89 1.90 -1.90
C VAL A 66 15.39 1.21 -0.62
N LYS A 67 16.21 1.10 0.43
CA LYS A 67 15.80 0.51 1.71
C LYS A 67 14.64 1.26 2.36
N MET A 68 14.60 2.58 2.27
CA MET A 68 13.48 3.37 2.78
C MET A 68 12.17 3.01 2.06
N ILE A 69 12.19 2.98 0.72
CA ILE A 69 11.03 2.59 -0.10
C ILE A 69 10.60 1.16 0.26
N GLU A 70 11.54 0.22 0.27
CA GLU A 70 11.26 -1.17 0.65
C GLU A 70 10.60 -1.27 2.03
N SER A 71 11.18 -0.61 3.03
CA SER A 71 10.68 -0.64 4.41
C SER A 71 9.25 -0.10 4.52
N ILE A 72 8.95 1.02 3.87
CA ILE A 72 7.61 1.64 3.94
C ILE A 72 6.56 0.73 3.28
N PHE A 73 6.87 0.21 2.10
CA PHE A 73 5.96 -0.67 1.37
C PHE A 73 5.77 -2.01 2.05
N ASP A 74 6.84 -2.61 2.58
CA ASP A 74 6.77 -3.91 3.23
C ASP A 74 5.94 -3.83 4.52
N LEU A 75 6.11 -2.77 5.31
CA LEU A 75 5.24 -2.51 6.47
C LEU A 75 3.76 -2.39 6.07
N HIS A 76 3.45 -1.62 5.02
CA HIS A 76 2.07 -1.48 4.55
C HIS A 76 1.50 -2.81 4.01
N LEU A 77 2.29 -3.59 3.27
CA LEU A 77 1.87 -4.89 2.75
C LEU A 77 1.65 -5.91 3.88
N ASP A 78 2.46 -5.86 4.94
CA ASP A 78 2.28 -6.71 6.10
C ASP A 78 1.02 -6.33 6.89
N ASP A 79 0.76 -5.04 7.11
CA ASP A 79 -0.50 -4.54 7.70
C ASP A 79 -1.72 -5.05 6.91
N LEU A 80 -1.65 -5.06 5.57
CA LEU A 80 -2.73 -5.58 4.71
C LEU A 80 -2.93 -7.10 4.86
N LYS A 81 -1.86 -7.88 4.98
CA LYS A 81 -1.95 -9.33 5.20
C LYS A 81 -2.66 -9.64 6.52
N GLU A 82 -2.35 -8.89 7.57
CA GLU A 82 -3.03 -9.00 8.85
C GLU A 82 -4.52 -8.65 8.74
N ILE A 83 -4.85 -7.56 8.05
CA ILE A 83 -6.25 -7.17 7.79
C ILE A 83 -7.02 -8.30 7.07
N LYS A 84 -6.42 -8.93 6.05
CA LYS A 84 -7.03 -10.06 5.34
C LYS A 84 -7.20 -11.28 6.22
N ALA A 85 -6.24 -11.56 7.10
CA ALA A 85 -6.33 -12.67 8.05
C ALA A 85 -7.44 -12.46 9.09
N ILE A 86 -7.77 -11.20 9.41
CA ILE A 86 -8.80 -10.82 10.38
C ILE A 86 -10.21 -10.78 9.76
N ASP A 87 -10.37 -10.77 8.43
CA ASP A 87 -11.69 -10.79 7.79
C ASP A 87 -12.26 -12.23 7.66
N PRO A 88 -13.19 -12.67 8.52
CA PRO A 88 -13.61 -14.06 8.64
C PRO A 88 -14.88 -14.35 7.84
N LYS A 89 -15.22 -13.56 6.80
CA LYS A 89 -16.40 -13.88 5.96
C LYS A 89 -16.17 -15.07 5.02
N LYS A 90 -15.90 -16.24 5.63
CA LYS A 90 -16.54 -17.53 5.39
C LYS A 90 -16.64 -18.30 6.72
N THR A 91 -17.61 -17.93 7.56
CA THR A 91 -18.42 -18.89 8.34
C THR A 91 -19.88 -18.65 7.99
#